data_AF-A0A9D2FPZ5-F1
#
_entry.id   AF-A0A9D2FPZ5-F1
#
_cell.length_a   1.000
_cell.length_b   1.000
_cell.length_c   1.000
_cell.angle_alpha   90.00
_cell.angle_beta   90.00
_cell.angle_gamma   90.00
#
_symmetry.space_group_name_H-M   'P 1'
#
loop_
_entity.id
_entity.type
_entity.pdbx_description
1 polymer ?
#
loop_
_entity_poly.entity_id
_entity_poly.type
_entity_poly.pdbx_seq_one_letter_code
_entity_poly.pdbx_strand_id
1 'polypeptide(L)'
;MNLNNVFDKLKYFLLTWFECVAGDNLNVSKDWHRLAVDLKVPARDNRTHLDEDIENVSHYLQEGIQNKELVPETPVHPIAMDIVFSMYGASFYRCSSYTAFDLVKWGNEFVEYVLSAHLAPYREE
;
A
#
# COMPACT_ATOMS: atom_id res chain seq x y z
N MET A 1 3.67 3.03 -16.43
CA MET A 1 3.77 4.04 -15.36
C MET A 1 5.25 4.24 -15.04
N ASN A 2 5.73 5.47 -14.86
CA ASN A 2 7.14 5.73 -14.58
C ASN A 2 7.35 5.63 -13.06
N LEU A 3 7.98 4.56 -12.57
CA LEU A 3 8.13 4.27 -11.13
C LEU A 3 9.39 4.95 -10.56
N ASN A 4 9.52 6.26 -10.79
CA ASN A 4 10.76 6.99 -10.54
C ASN A 4 10.83 7.65 -9.16
N ASN A 5 9.73 7.69 -8.42
CA ASN A 5 9.68 8.23 -7.07
C ASN A 5 8.73 7.39 -6.19
N VAL A 6 8.84 7.59 -4.88
CA VAL A 6 8.12 6.91 -3.81
C VAL A 6 6.62 7.07 -3.96
N PHE A 7 6.14 8.24 -4.41
CA PHE A 7 4.72 8.47 -4.62
C PHE A 7 4.18 7.59 -5.75
N ASP A 8 4.89 7.50 -6.88
CA ASP A 8 4.51 6.65 -8.01
C ASP A 8 4.61 5.16 -7.67
N LYS A 9 5.62 4.75 -6.90
CA LYS A 9 5.75 3.38 -6.38
C LYS A 9 4.57 3.00 -5.48
N LEU A 10 4.24 3.85 -4.50
CA LEU A 10 3.13 3.64 -3.58
C LEU A 10 1.78 3.68 -4.29
N LYS A 11 1.59 4.63 -5.22
CA LYS A 11 0.40 4.70 -6.07
C LYS A 11 0.21 3.40 -6.84
N TYR A 12 1.25 2.92 -7.51
CA TYR A 12 1.18 1.67 -8.26
C TYR A 12 0.82 0.49 -7.35
N PHE A 13 1.53 0.33 -6.24
CA PHE A 13 1.26 -0.71 -5.25
C PHE A 13 -0.21 -0.70 -4.79
N LEU A 14 -0.72 0.46 -4.38
CA LEU A 14 -2.08 0.61 -3.87
C LEU A 14 -3.14 0.31 -4.92
N LEU A 15 -3.01 0.87 -6.13
CA LEU A 15 -3.99 0.64 -7.20
C LEU A 15 -4.02 -0.82 -7.62
N THR A 16 -2.85 -1.44 -7.81
CA THR A 16 -2.77 -2.87 -8.12
C THR A 16 -3.38 -3.71 -7.02
N TRP A 17 -3.15 -3.37 -5.75
CA TRP A 17 -3.76 -4.07 -4.63
C TRP A 17 -5.30 -3.99 -4.66
N PHE A 18 -5.87 -2.80 -4.84
CA PHE A 18 -7.33 -2.63 -4.90
C PHE A 18 -7.95 -3.35 -6.10
N GLU A 19 -7.31 -3.30 -7.26
CA GLU A 19 -7.73 -4.03 -8.46
C GLU A 19 -7.71 -5.55 -8.23
N CYS A 20 -6.64 -6.08 -7.62
CA CYS A 20 -6.54 -7.50 -7.29
C CYS A 20 -7.63 -7.94 -6.30
N VAL A 21 -7.91 -7.14 -5.27
CA VAL A 21 -8.99 -7.45 -4.32
C VAL A 21 -10.36 -7.36 -4.98
N ALA A 22 -10.58 -6.36 -5.82
CA ALA A 22 -11.85 -6.16 -6.54
C ALA A 22 -12.14 -7.26 -7.57
N GLY A 23 -11.10 -7.82 -8.22
CA GLY A 23 -11.19 -8.87 -9.23
C GLY A 23 -11.52 -10.29 -8.72
N ASP A 24 -11.93 -10.42 -7.46
CA ASP A 24 -12.34 -11.67 -6.81
C ASP A 24 -11.26 -12.74 -6.70
N ASN A 25 -10.30 -12.50 -5.79
CA ASN A 25 -9.92 -13.53 -4.83
C ASN A 25 -9.15 -12.88 -3.65
N LEU A 26 -9.80 -12.76 -2.49
CA LEU A 26 -9.09 -12.64 -1.20
C LEU A 26 -8.06 -13.77 -0.98
N ASN A 27 -8.14 -14.86 -1.76
CA ASN A 27 -7.13 -15.93 -1.82
C ASN A 27 -6.03 -15.73 -2.90
N VAL A 28 -6.12 -14.76 -3.80
CA VAL A 28 -5.12 -14.45 -4.84
C VAL A 28 -4.15 -13.35 -4.35
N SER A 29 -4.51 -12.60 -3.31
CA SER A 29 -3.52 -11.85 -2.53
C SER A 29 -2.48 -12.74 -1.84
N LYS A 30 -2.78 -14.04 -1.61
CA LYS A 30 -1.81 -15.03 -1.11
C LYS A 30 -0.73 -15.39 -2.13
N ASP A 31 -1.07 -15.46 -3.41
CA ASP A 31 -0.17 -15.95 -4.46
C ASP A 31 0.56 -14.81 -5.18
N TRP A 32 -0.03 -13.61 -5.27
CA TRP A 32 0.59 -12.47 -5.96
C TRP A 32 1.75 -11.84 -5.20
N HIS A 33 1.67 -11.71 -3.87
CA HIS A 33 2.78 -11.16 -3.08
C HIS A 33 4.04 -12.02 -3.18
N ARG A 34 3.83 -13.33 -3.30
CA ARG A 34 4.86 -14.36 -3.47
C ARG A 34 5.48 -14.38 -4.87
N LEU A 35 4.73 -13.97 -5.88
CA LEU A 35 5.16 -13.91 -7.29
C LEU A 35 5.73 -12.55 -7.68
N ALA A 36 5.36 -11.46 -6.99
CA ALA A 36 5.79 -10.11 -7.33
C ALA A 36 7.15 -9.70 -6.73
N VAL A 37 7.65 -10.35 -5.66
CA VAL A 37 8.78 -9.80 -4.85
C VAL A 37 9.86 -10.82 -4.41
N ASP A 38 10.07 -11.93 -5.12
CA ASP A 38 11.25 -12.85 -4.98
C ASP A 38 11.14 -14.06 -3.99
N LEU A 39 11.75 -15.18 -4.40
CA LEU A 39 11.59 -16.58 -3.94
C LEU A 39 12.37 -16.95 -2.66
N LYS A 40 12.77 -15.99 -1.83
CA LYS A 40 13.66 -16.23 -0.66
C LYS A 40 13.11 -15.84 0.71
N VAL A 41 11.79 -15.77 0.87
CA VAL A 41 11.21 -15.47 2.19
C VAL A 41 11.14 -16.73 3.06
N PRO A 42 11.73 -16.75 4.28
CA PRO A 42 11.72 -17.91 5.18
C PRO A 42 10.32 -18.23 5.72
N ALA A 43 10.14 -19.45 6.26
CA ALA A 43 8.88 -19.91 6.83
C ALA A 43 8.41 -19.07 8.05
N ARG A 44 7.08 -18.97 8.17
CA ARG A 44 6.28 -18.16 9.10
C ARG A 44 6.83 -18.03 10.55
N ASP A 45 6.96 -16.79 10.98
CA ASP A 45 6.81 -16.36 12.39
C ASP A 45 5.33 -15.98 12.64
N ASN A 46 4.92 -15.74 13.88
CA ASN A 46 3.54 -15.37 14.31
C ASN A 46 3.01 -14.03 13.74
N ARG A 47 3.59 -13.50 12.66
CA ARG A 47 3.23 -12.22 12.04
C ARG A 47 1.99 -12.34 11.16
N THR A 48 1.19 -11.27 11.13
CA THR A 48 -0.01 -11.17 10.29
C THR A 48 0.35 -10.56 8.93
N HIS A 49 -0.49 -10.77 7.91
CA HIS A 49 -0.32 -10.13 6.61
C HIS A 49 -0.38 -8.59 6.67
N LEU A 50 -1.10 -8.05 7.66
CA LEU A 50 -1.10 -6.63 7.95
C LEU A 50 0.31 -6.15 8.32
N ASP A 51 1.03 -6.90 9.16
CA ASP A 51 2.40 -6.56 9.57
C ASP A 51 3.36 -6.58 8.37
N GLU A 52 3.22 -7.57 7.49
CA GLU A 52 4.00 -7.68 6.25
C GLU A 52 3.74 -6.47 5.32
N ASP A 53 2.49 -6.08 5.12
CA ASP A 53 2.14 -4.94 4.27
C ASP A 53 2.61 -3.60 4.88
N ILE A 54 2.57 -3.45 6.21
CA ILE A 54 3.13 -2.28 6.91
C ILE A 54 4.64 -2.22 6.68
N GLU A 55 5.35 -3.34 6.75
CA GLU A 55 6.78 -3.42 6.46
C GLU A 55 7.07 -3.01 5.00
N ASN A 56 6.28 -3.48 4.03
CA ASN A 56 6.48 -3.14 2.61
C ASN A 56 6.26 -1.64 2.34
N VAL A 57 5.18 -1.06 2.86
CA VAL A 57 4.92 0.38 2.72
C VAL A 57 6.01 1.19 3.45
N SER A 58 6.42 0.76 4.64
CA SER A 58 7.52 1.38 5.38
C SER A 58 8.83 1.36 4.59
N HIS A 59 9.12 0.25 3.88
CA HIS A 59 10.30 0.12 3.04
C HIS A 59 10.30 1.15 1.90
N TYR A 60 9.19 1.30 1.16
CA TYR A 60 9.10 2.32 0.10
C TYR A 60 9.30 3.73 0.64
N LEU A 61 8.73 4.05 1.79
CA LEU A 61 8.91 5.35 2.44
C LEU A 61 10.37 5.59 2.85
N GLN A 62 11.03 4.56 3.40
CA GLN A 62 12.46 4.63 3.73
C GLN A 62 13.34 4.80 2.50
N GLU A 63 13.04 4.11 1.39
CA GLU A 63 13.71 4.35 0.11
C GLU A 63 13.52 5.80 -0.35
N GLY A 64 12.31 6.34 -0.22
CA GLY A 64 12.04 7.75 -0.53
C GLY A 64 12.93 8.71 0.27
N ILE A 65 13.14 8.43 1.56
CA ILE A 65 14.09 9.21 2.39
C ILE A 65 15.52 9.05 1.89
N GLN A 66 15.96 7.82 1.62
CA GLN A 66 17.34 7.55 1.14
C GLN A 66 17.63 8.21 -0.21
N ASN A 67 16.62 8.28 -1.07
CA ASN A 67 16.71 8.91 -2.39
C ASN A 67 16.51 10.44 -2.35
N LYS A 68 16.29 11.03 -1.16
CA LYS A 68 15.98 12.47 -0.99
C LYS A 68 14.70 12.89 -1.72
N GLU A 69 13.72 12.01 -1.77
CA GLU A 69 12.37 12.30 -2.24
C GLU A 69 11.47 12.71 -1.06
N LEU A 70 11.84 12.27 0.15
CA LEU A 70 11.20 12.61 1.42
C LEU A 70 12.25 13.07 2.44
N VAL A 71 11.86 13.95 3.36
CA VAL A 71 12.73 14.44 4.44
C VAL A 71 13.01 13.35 5.49
N PRO A 72 14.17 13.36 6.17
CA PRO A 72 14.52 12.37 7.19
C PRO A 72 13.54 12.24 8.36
N GLU A 73 12.81 13.32 8.68
CA GLU A 73 11.84 13.39 9.77
C GLU A 73 10.48 12.76 9.41
N THR A 74 10.33 12.21 8.20
CA THR A 74 9.11 11.54 7.76
C THR A 74 8.70 10.45 8.77
N PRO A 75 7.47 10.49 9.32
CA PRO A 75 6.98 9.47 10.24
C PRO A 75 6.59 8.20 9.47
N VAL A 76 7.60 7.45 9.03
CA VAL A 76 7.47 6.24 8.19
C VAL A 76 6.42 5.28 8.74
N HIS A 77 6.59 4.83 9.98
CA HIS A 77 5.75 3.78 10.54
C HIS A 77 4.29 4.21 10.75
N PRO A 78 4.00 5.39 11.32
CA PRO A 78 2.64 5.91 11.38
C PRO A 78 1.96 6.02 10.01
N ILE A 79 2.65 6.58 9.00
CA ILE A 79 2.09 6.70 7.65
C ILE A 79 1.81 5.32 7.04
N ALA A 80 2.73 4.36 7.21
CA ALA A 80 2.55 3.01 6.70
C ALA A 80 1.36 2.31 7.37
N MET A 81 1.20 2.45 8.68
CA MET A 81 0.05 1.93 9.41
C MET A 81 -1.27 2.52 8.89
N ASP A 82 -1.34 3.83 8.74
CA ASP A 82 -2.58 4.50 8.30
C ASP A 82 -2.97 4.09 6.87
N ILE A 83 -1.98 3.99 5.97
CA ILE A 83 -2.19 3.53 4.60
C ILE A 83 -2.71 2.09 4.60
N VAL A 84 -2.01 1.17 5.26
CA VAL A 84 -2.36 -0.26 5.23
C VAL A 84 -3.67 -0.52 5.94
N PHE A 85 -3.92 0.12 7.08
CA PHE A 85 -5.20 -0.03 7.79
C PHE A 85 -6.36 0.48 6.93
N SER A 86 -6.18 1.58 6.20
CA SER A 86 -7.19 2.09 5.26
C SER A 86 -7.46 1.11 4.10
N MET A 87 -6.42 0.48 3.55
CA MET A 87 -6.56 -0.57 2.52
C MET A 87 -7.42 -1.74 3.02
N TYR A 88 -7.07 -2.29 4.18
CA TYR A 88 -7.79 -3.43 4.77
C TYR A 88 -9.21 -3.04 5.18
N GLY A 89 -9.40 -1.83 5.71
CA GLY A 89 -10.70 -1.29 6.07
C GLY A 89 -11.64 -1.16 4.87
N ALA A 90 -11.15 -0.62 3.75
CA ALA A 90 -11.93 -0.51 2.51
C ALA A 90 -12.33 -1.89 1.96
N SER A 91 -11.42 -2.86 2.01
CA SER A 91 -11.70 -4.24 1.60
C SER A 91 -12.70 -4.94 2.50
N PHE A 92 -12.61 -4.76 3.82
CA PHE A 92 -13.62 -5.26 4.75
C PHE A 92 -14.98 -4.60 4.52
N TYR A 93 -15.02 -3.29 4.28
CA TYR A 93 -16.24 -2.57 3.99
C TYR A 93 -16.90 -3.06 2.69
N ARG A 94 -16.11 -3.31 1.63
CA ARG A 94 -16.59 -3.95 0.39
C ARG A 94 -17.32 -5.27 0.67
N CYS A 95 -16.80 -6.13 1.55
CA CYS A 95 -17.45 -7.40 1.88
C CYS A 95 -18.87 -7.20 2.46
N SER A 96 -19.09 -6.13 3.22
CA SER A 96 -20.40 -5.81 3.80
C SER A 96 -21.34 -5.04 2.85
N SER A 97 -20.77 -4.33 1.87
CA SER A 97 -21.50 -3.42 0.98
C SER A 97 -21.58 -3.90 -0.48
N TYR A 98 -21.00 -5.07 -0.78
CA TYR A 98 -20.95 -5.76 -2.07
C TYR A 98 -20.92 -4.82 -3.29
N THR A 99 -21.99 -4.75 -4.07
CA THR A 99 -22.09 -3.94 -5.31
C THR A 99 -22.32 -2.45 -5.07
N ALA A 100 -22.66 -2.03 -3.85
CA ALA A 100 -22.86 -0.63 -3.52
C ALA A 100 -21.55 0.13 -3.26
N PHE A 101 -20.44 -0.60 -3.10
CA PHE A 101 -19.12 -0.01 -2.86
C PHE A 101 -18.12 -0.43 -3.95
N ASP A 102 -17.77 0.53 -4.80
CA ASP A 102 -16.75 0.36 -5.84
C ASP A 102 -15.36 0.56 -5.25
N LEU A 103 -14.70 -0.56 -4.93
CA LEU A 103 -13.36 -0.56 -4.32
C LEU A 103 -12.29 0.00 -5.25
N VAL A 104 -12.41 -0.21 -6.57
CA VAL A 104 -11.43 0.31 -7.53
C VAL A 104 -11.52 1.83 -7.61
N LYS A 105 -12.75 2.36 -7.69
CA LYS A 105 -12.97 3.81 -7.64
C LYS A 105 -12.46 4.39 -6.33
N TRP A 106 -12.78 3.77 -5.19
CA TRP A 106 -12.28 4.22 -3.89
C TRP A 106 -10.75 4.23 -3.81
N GLY A 107 -10.09 3.19 -4.34
CA GLY A 107 -8.62 3.11 -4.38
C GLY A 107 -7.99 4.25 -5.18
N ASN A 108 -8.62 4.66 -6.28
CA ASN A 108 -8.19 5.83 -7.06
C ASN A 108 -8.31 7.12 -6.26
N GLU A 109 -9.45 7.36 -5.61
CA GLU A 109 -9.68 8.54 -4.76
C GLU A 109 -8.73 8.56 -3.55
N PHE A 110 -8.47 7.40 -2.94
CA PHE A 110 -7.53 7.25 -1.82
C PHE A 110 -6.11 7.67 -2.23
N VAL A 111 -5.63 7.20 -3.37
CA VAL A 111 -4.31 7.60 -3.88
C VAL A 111 -4.26 9.09 -4.23
N GLU A 112 -5.30 9.62 -4.87
CA GLU A 112 -5.33 11.02 -5.29
C GLU A 112 -5.31 11.98 -4.10
N TYR A 113 -6.13 11.70 -3.09
CA TYR A 113 -6.35 12.64 -2.00
C TYR A 113 -5.59 12.25 -0.73
N VAL A 114 -5.70 10.99 -0.30
CA VAL A 114 -5.20 10.55 1.00
C VAL A 114 -3.71 10.30 0.97
N LEU A 115 -3.21 9.53 -0.01
CA LEU A 115 -1.76 9.30 -0.15
C LEU A 115 -1.02 10.63 -0.35
N SER A 116 -1.56 11.52 -1.17
CA SER A 116 -0.98 12.85 -1.39
C SER A 116 -0.90 13.64 -0.08
N ALA A 117 -1.98 13.66 0.71
CA ALA A 117 -2.02 14.36 1.99
C ALA A 117 -1.03 13.79 3.02
N HIS A 118 -0.78 12.48 3.02
CA HIS A 118 0.20 11.86 3.91
C HIS A 118 1.63 12.26 3.57
N LEU A 119 1.98 12.36 2.28
CA LEU A 119 3.36 12.59 1.85
C LEU A 119 3.70 14.05 1.61
N ALA A 120 2.73 14.89 1.22
CA ALA A 120 2.97 16.29 0.85
C ALA A 120 3.74 17.10 1.91
N PRO A 121 3.50 16.95 3.23
CA PRO A 121 4.26 17.68 4.26
C PRO A 121 5.73 17.30 4.34
N TYR A 122 6.12 16.16 3.75
CA TYR A 122 7.44 15.56 3.91
C TYR A 122 8.23 15.47 2.61
N ARG A 123 7.70 16.00 1.50
CA ARG A 123 8.43 16.01 0.23
C ARG A 123 9.64 16.94 0.34
N GLU A 124 10.79 16.45 -0.13
CA GLU A 124 11.95 17.31 -0.39
C GLU A 124 11.64 18.24 -1.57
N GLU A 125 12.13 19.49 -1.50
CA GLU A 125 11.98 20.52 -2.55
C GLU A 125 12.90 20.30 -3.77
#